data_AF-A0A258JNT9-F1
#
_entry.id   AF-A0A258JNT9-F1
#
_cell.length_a   1.000
_cell.length_b   1.000
_cell.length_c   1.000
_cell.angle_alpha   90.00
_cell.angle_beta   90.00
_cell.angle_gamma   90.00
#
_symmetry.space_group_name_H-M   'P 1'
#
loop_
_entity.id
_entity.type
_entity.pdbx_description
1 polymer ?
#
loop_
_entity_poly.entity_id
_entity_poly.type
_entity_poly.pdbx_seq_one_letter_code
_entity_poly.pdbx_strand_id
1 'polypeptide(L)'
;LREYQDETILCIANLSHTLQAVELELQEFEHRVPVAMVGNTPFPPIGRLPYLLTIPPFGMYAFKLATDVAEPAWHSSPPEQLPEFTTLVVRNGLMEALSPRFRPLIESEALPAYLGRRRWFASKNEIMTGARLALVAGMPGTEKEFQFADIEVQVGGRTEHYAMPLTIAWEDQQPAPLATQLALTRVRQGRRVGYLTDALTSDALPHALVRALRRHAVMPLPDGGELRFVPTALLADVDIPTDAPIQRSAAEQSNSTIIIGTIAVIKVVRRTVFGMHPESEMVRHLTEQGYANTAPLLGEVVRIAPDGTPAVLGLMLGFIGNQGDAWNWTLDQMRRALDATAATPQDVETRFEEQISGITPFVRGIGRRLAQLHAVLARPVPDPDFAPRAATAEDTARWDEEISREMTAALDILA
;
A
#
# COMPACT_ATOMS: atom_id res chain seq x y z
N LEU A 1 -18.41 -29.45 15.02
CA LEU A 1 -18.55 -29.05 13.60
C LEU A 1 -19.85 -29.63 13.05
N ARG A 2 -20.46 -28.95 12.08
CA ARG A 2 -21.56 -29.45 11.26
C ARG A 2 -21.17 -29.28 9.80
N GLU A 3 -21.39 -30.31 9.00
CA GLU A 3 -21.02 -30.31 7.58
C GLU A 3 -22.23 -30.63 6.73
N TYR A 4 -22.41 -29.88 5.64
CA TYR A 4 -23.42 -30.14 4.65
C TYR A 4 -22.91 -29.72 3.27
N GLN A 5 -22.80 -30.68 2.34
CA GLN A 5 -22.14 -30.49 1.05
C GLN A 5 -20.72 -29.91 1.25
N ASP A 6 -20.40 -28.81 0.57
CA ASP A 6 -19.10 -28.14 0.66
C ASP A 6 -19.05 -27.09 1.79
N GLU A 7 -20.10 -26.97 2.60
CA GLU A 7 -20.15 -26.01 3.70
C GLU A 7 -19.78 -26.63 5.04
N THR A 8 -18.83 -25.99 5.72
CA THR A 8 -18.41 -26.34 7.09
C THR A 8 -18.86 -25.26 8.06
N ILE A 9 -19.67 -25.64 9.06
CA ILE A 9 -20.17 -24.76 10.11
C ILE A 9 -19.53 -25.12 11.46
N LEU A 10 -18.84 -24.14 12.04
CA LEU A 10 -18.31 -24.20 13.39
C LEU A 10 -19.35 -23.65 14.37
N CYS A 11 -19.97 -24.55 15.14
CA CYS A 11 -20.89 -24.18 16.23
C CYS A 11 -20.17 -24.24 17.57
N ILE A 12 -20.24 -23.15 18.33
CA ILE A 12 -19.61 -23.03 19.65
C ILE A 12 -20.69 -22.56 20.62
N ALA A 13 -20.92 -23.32 21.70
CA ALA A 13 -21.93 -22.98 22.69
C ALA A 13 -21.28 -22.93 24.08
N ASN A 14 -21.43 -21.79 24.76
CA ASN A 14 -21.11 -21.67 26.16
C ASN A 14 -22.34 -22.10 26.97
N LEU A 15 -22.26 -23.24 27.66
CA LEU A 15 -23.34 -23.73 28.53
C LEU A 15 -23.25 -23.18 29.97
N SER A 16 -22.23 -22.36 30.25
CA SER A 16 -22.03 -21.72 31.56
C SER A 16 -22.82 -20.42 31.68
N HIS A 17 -23.17 -20.07 32.91
CA HIS A 17 -23.72 -18.77 33.30
C HIS A 17 -22.63 -17.68 33.43
N THR A 18 -21.37 -18.01 33.14
CA THR A 18 -20.23 -17.08 33.18
C THR A 18 -19.56 -16.97 31.82
N LEU A 19 -18.82 -15.87 31.60
CA LEU A 19 -17.97 -15.68 30.42
C LEU A 19 -16.94 -16.81 30.33
N GLN A 20 -16.74 -17.37 29.14
CA GLN A 20 -15.74 -18.41 28.89
C GLN A 20 -14.77 -17.95 27.80
N ALA A 21 -13.49 -18.28 27.97
CA ALA A 21 -12.49 -18.20 26.92
C ALA A 21 -12.13 -19.64 26.49
N VAL A 22 -12.01 -19.87 25.19
CA VAL A 22 -11.65 -21.18 24.64
C VAL A 22 -10.59 -21.02 23.57
N GLU A 23 -9.63 -21.95 23.56
CA GLU A 23 -8.70 -22.16 22.47
C GLU A 23 -9.20 -23.36 21.66
N LEU A 24 -9.44 -23.15 20.36
CA LEU A 24 -9.96 -24.18 19.46
C LEU A 24 -8.86 -24.64 18.51
N GLU A 25 -8.61 -25.95 18.48
CA GLU A 25 -7.72 -26.55 17.50
C GLU A 25 -8.45 -26.65 16.15
N LEU A 26 -8.20 -25.69 15.27
CA LEU A 26 -8.85 -25.58 13.95
C LEU A 26 -7.86 -25.65 12.79
N GLN A 27 -6.64 -26.13 13.03
CA GLN A 27 -5.53 -26.10 12.07
C GLN A 27 -5.85 -26.78 10.72
N GLU A 28 -6.78 -27.74 10.70
CA GLU A 28 -7.28 -28.39 9.48
C GLU A 28 -8.04 -27.44 8.54
N PHE A 29 -8.50 -26.30 9.05
CA PHE A 29 -9.20 -25.24 8.31
C PHE A 29 -8.30 -24.02 8.07
N GLU A 30 -6.98 -24.19 8.08
CA GLU A 30 -6.03 -23.12 7.80
C GLU A 30 -6.42 -22.33 6.53
N HIS A 31 -6.26 -21.01 6.60
CA HIS A 31 -6.66 -20.02 5.59
C HIS A 31 -8.17 -19.80 5.40
N ARG A 32 -9.05 -20.59 6.03
CA ARG A 32 -10.49 -20.30 6.00
C ARG A 32 -10.83 -19.14 6.92
N VAL A 33 -11.77 -18.30 6.48
CA VAL A 33 -12.29 -17.15 7.23
C VAL A 33 -13.58 -17.56 7.94
N PRO A 34 -13.64 -17.55 9.28
CA PRO A 34 -14.89 -17.76 9.99
C PRO A 34 -15.82 -16.55 9.78
N VAL A 35 -17.01 -16.78 9.26
CA VAL A 35 -18.02 -15.75 9.01
C VAL A 35 -19.22 -16.02 9.88
N ALA A 36 -19.57 -15.06 10.74
CA ALA A 36 -20.72 -15.21 11.63
C ALA A 36 -22.00 -15.39 10.79
N MET A 37 -22.69 -16.52 10.98
CA MET A 37 -23.93 -16.85 10.28
C MET A 37 -25.03 -15.81 10.54
N VAL A 38 -24.95 -15.15 11.70
CA VAL A 38 -25.79 -14.01 12.06
C VAL A 38 -24.96 -12.74 11.85
N GLY A 39 -25.41 -11.86 10.95
CA GLY A 39 -24.76 -10.57 10.66
C GLY A 39 -23.59 -10.62 9.68
N ASN A 40 -23.28 -11.79 9.10
CA ASN A 40 -22.31 -11.99 8.02
C ASN A 40 -20.94 -11.31 8.26
N THR A 41 -20.51 -11.27 9.52
CA THR A 41 -19.30 -10.55 9.94
C THR A 41 -18.10 -11.48 9.88
N PRO A 42 -17.05 -11.16 9.10
CA PRO A 42 -15.84 -11.97 9.04
C PRO A 42 -14.98 -11.80 10.29
N PHE A 43 -14.33 -12.88 10.70
CA PHE A 43 -13.35 -12.94 11.78
C PHE A 43 -11.95 -13.20 11.23
N PRO A 44 -10.88 -13.03 12.03
CA PRO A 44 -9.53 -13.38 11.60
C PRO A 44 -9.46 -14.78 10.99
N PRO A 45 -8.72 -14.98 9.89
CA PRO A 45 -8.56 -16.30 9.28
C PRO A 45 -7.96 -17.28 10.27
N ILE A 46 -8.30 -18.55 10.09
CA ILE A 46 -7.73 -19.64 10.87
C ILE A 46 -6.27 -19.84 10.45
N GLY A 47 -5.37 -19.75 11.42
CA GLY A 47 -3.95 -20.04 11.25
C GLY A 47 -3.53 -21.37 11.88
N ARG A 48 -2.22 -21.57 12.02
CA ARG A 48 -1.62 -22.77 12.61
C ARG A 48 -1.66 -22.80 14.15
N LEU A 49 -2.00 -21.67 14.77
CA LEU A 49 -2.12 -21.55 16.23
C LEU A 49 -3.57 -21.81 16.67
N PRO A 50 -3.80 -22.23 17.93
CA PRO A 50 -5.13 -22.40 18.47
C PRO A 50 -5.96 -21.11 18.33
N TYR A 51 -7.21 -21.26 17.87
CA TYR A 51 -8.09 -20.14 17.60
C TYR A 51 -8.79 -19.70 18.89
N LEU A 52 -8.41 -18.54 19.41
CA LEU A 52 -8.90 -18.04 20.69
C LEU A 52 -10.21 -17.26 20.53
N LEU A 53 -11.23 -17.62 21.31
CA LEU A 53 -12.52 -16.94 21.35
C LEU A 53 -12.98 -16.70 22.79
N THR A 54 -13.69 -15.60 23.00
CA THR A 54 -14.43 -15.32 24.24
C THR A 54 -15.93 -15.38 23.95
N ILE A 55 -16.67 -16.10 24.78
CA ILE A 55 -18.09 -16.41 24.55
C ILE A 55 -18.89 -15.99 25.79
N PRO A 56 -19.92 -15.14 25.65
CA PRO A 56 -20.73 -14.66 26.78
C PRO A 56 -21.49 -15.81 27.47
N PRO A 57 -21.97 -15.60 28.72
CA PRO A 57 -22.86 -16.55 29.41
C PRO A 57 -24.00 -17.04 28.52
N PHE A 58 -24.20 -18.36 28.43
CA PHE A 58 -25.22 -18.99 27.57
C PHE A 58 -25.16 -18.58 26.09
N GLY A 59 -24.03 -18.02 25.64
CA GLY A 59 -23.83 -17.54 24.29
C GLY A 59 -23.60 -18.69 23.30
N MET A 60 -24.06 -18.50 22.07
CA MET A 60 -23.83 -19.43 20.97
C MET A 60 -23.34 -18.69 19.74
N TYR A 61 -22.26 -19.19 19.15
CA TYR A 61 -21.76 -18.77 17.85
C TYR A 61 -21.94 -19.87 16.82
N ALA A 62 -22.28 -19.47 15.61
CA ALA A 62 -22.26 -20.31 14.42
C ALA A 62 -21.49 -19.57 13.34
N PHE A 63 -20.37 -20.15 12.90
CA PHE A 63 -19.53 -19.59 11.85
C PHE A 63 -19.54 -20.49 10.62
N LYS A 64 -19.77 -19.92 9.43
CA LYS A 64 -19.41 -20.57 8.17
C LYS A 64 -17.91 -20.41 7.97
N LEU A 65 -17.19 -21.51 7.75
CA LEU A 65 -15.76 -21.47 7.45
C LEU A 65 -15.57 -21.28 5.93
N ALA A 66 -15.54 -20.02 5.51
CA ALA A 66 -15.55 -19.62 4.11
C ALA A 66 -14.13 -19.60 3.50
N THR A 67 -14.03 -19.87 2.20
CA THR A 67 -12.80 -19.76 1.40
C THR A 67 -12.80 -18.56 0.45
N ASP A 68 -13.95 -17.93 0.28
CA ASP A 68 -14.27 -16.90 -0.72
C ASP A 68 -14.59 -15.53 -0.09
N VAL A 69 -14.33 -15.37 1.21
CA VAL A 69 -14.58 -14.13 1.94
C VAL A 69 -13.26 -13.45 2.28
N ALA A 70 -13.17 -12.14 2.03
CA ALA A 70 -12.00 -11.35 2.36
C ALA A 70 -11.80 -11.28 3.89
N GLU A 71 -10.53 -11.29 4.31
CA GLU A 71 -10.16 -11.10 5.72
C GLU A 71 -10.62 -9.73 6.24
N PRO A 72 -10.87 -9.59 7.56
CA PRO A 72 -11.20 -8.29 8.13
C PRO A 72 -10.11 -7.26 7.85
N ALA A 73 -10.47 -6.05 7.42
CA ALA A 73 -9.50 -5.01 7.05
C ALA A 73 -8.56 -4.57 8.19
N TRP A 74 -8.96 -4.80 9.45
CA TRP A 74 -8.16 -4.54 10.65
C TRP A 74 -7.25 -5.71 11.04
N HIS A 75 -7.43 -6.90 10.45
CA HIS A 75 -6.59 -8.05 10.75
C HIS A 75 -5.21 -7.88 10.11
N SER A 76 -4.18 -7.95 10.95
CA SER A 76 -2.80 -8.10 10.49
C SER A 76 -2.40 -9.56 10.63
N SER A 77 -2.03 -10.22 9.54
CA SER A 77 -1.50 -11.59 9.61
C SER A 77 -0.31 -11.64 10.59
N PRO A 78 -0.19 -12.72 11.39
CA PRO A 78 0.97 -12.88 12.24
C PRO A 78 2.26 -12.83 11.40
N PRO A 79 3.36 -12.32 11.96
CA PRO A 79 4.63 -12.24 11.25
C PRO A 79 4.99 -13.64 10.72
N GLU A 80 5.19 -13.76 9.40
CA GLU A 80 5.80 -14.95 8.82
C GLU A 80 7.11 -15.24 9.56
N GLN A 81 7.41 -16.52 9.82
CA GLN A 81 8.66 -16.89 10.48
C GLN A 81 9.81 -16.23 9.69
N LEU A 82 10.61 -15.43 10.40
CA LEU A 82 11.70 -14.70 9.77
C LEU A 82 12.61 -15.72 9.08
N PRO A 83 12.95 -15.50 7.79
CA PRO A 83 13.86 -16.40 7.11
C PRO A 83 15.20 -16.38 7.81
N GLU A 84 15.98 -17.43 7.60
CA GLU A 84 17.37 -17.41 8.01
C GLU A 84 18.10 -16.32 7.24
N PHE A 85 18.41 -15.21 7.92
CA PHE A 85 19.12 -14.10 7.30
C PHE A 85 20.60 -14.41 7.19
N THR A 86 21.15 -14.24 6.00
CA THR A 86 22.58 -13.97 5.83
C THR A 86 22.97 -12.80 6.74
N THR A 87 24.15 -12.85 7.38
CA THR A 87 24.61 -11.81 8.30
C THR A 87 25.82 -11.05 7.74
N LEU A 88 25.67 -9.74 7.55
CA LEU A 88 26.75 -8.83 7.16
C LEU A 88 27.52 -8.36 8.40
N VAL A 89 28.82 -8.65 8.47
CA VAL A 89 29.68 -8.20 9.58
C VAL A 89 30.42 -6.93 9.18
N VAL A 90 29.89 -5.78 9.60
CA VAL A 90 30.38 -4.45 9.25
C VAL A 90 31.12 -3.79 10.41
N ARG A 91 31.99 -2.82 10.10
CA ARG A 91 32.66 -1.93 11.07
C ARG A 91 32.06 -0.52 11.06
N ASN A 92 31.62 -0.06 9.89
CA ASN A 92 31.23 1.33 9.61
C ASN A 92 29.77 1.47 9.13
N GLY A 93 28.85 0.74 9.76
CA GLY A 93 27.41 0.92 9.61
C GLY A 93 26.88 0.74 8.18
N LEU A 94 25.85 1.52 7.82
CA LEU A 94 25.06 1.36 6.60
C LEU A 94 25.87 1.53 5.31
N MET A 95 26.77 2.53 5.26
CA MET A 95 27.59 2.78 4.07
C MET A 95 28.49 1.59 3.74
N GLU A 96 29.10 0.96 4.74
CA GLU A 96 29.89 -0.25 4.52
C GLU A 96 29.00 -1.43 4.11
N ALA A 97 27.81 -1.58 4.73
CA ALA A 97 26.88 -2.66 4.43
C ALA A 97 26.47 -2.69 2.94
N LEU A 98 26.42 -1.54 2.27
CA LEU A 98 26.06 -1.41 0.85
C LEU A 98 27.28 -1.23 -0.09
N SER A 99 28.48 -1.38 0.45
CA SER A 99 29.74 -1.26 -0.31
C SER A 99 29.97 -2.46 -1.22
N PRO A 100 30.84 -2.34 -2.25
CA PRO A 100 31.18 -3.45 -3.16
C PRO A 100 31.62 -4.74 -2.45
N ARG A 101 32.10 -4.66 -1.20
CA ARG A 101 32.48 -5.83 -0.39
C ARG A 101 31.30 -6.76 -0.10
N PHE A 102 30.12 -6.22 0.17
CA PHE A 102 28.93 -7.00 0.58
C PHE A 102 27.88 -7.10 -0.52
N ARG A 103 28.00 -6.32 -1.61
CA ARG A 103 27.09 -6.38 -2.75
C ARG A 103 26.90 -7.80 -3.30
N PRO A 104 27.94 -8.59 -3.63
CA PRO A 104 27.72 -9.92 -4.20
C PRO A 104 26.79 -10.79 -3.36
N LEU A 105 26.95 -10.74 -2.02
CA LEU A 105 26.14 -11.48 -1.06
C LEU A 105 24.70 -10.95 -0.98
N ILE A 106 24.53 -9.63 -0.98
CA ILE A 106 23.21 -9.00 -1.02
C ILE A 106 22.48 -9.37 -2.32
N GLU A 107 23.18 -9.37 -3.45
CA GLU A 107 22.62 -9.56 -4.79
C GLU A 107 22.30 -11.03 -5.06
N SER A 108 23.13 -11.97 -4.61
CA SER A 108 22.91 -13.40 -4.85
C SER A 108 21.98 -14.07 -3.84
N GLU A 109 21.91 -13.58 -2.59
CA GLU A 109 21.13 -14.22 -1.52
C GLU A 109 19.99 -13.34 -1.01
N ALA A 110 20.31 -12.13 -0.52
CA ALA A 110 19.34 -11.34 0.23
C ALA A 110 18.23 -10.75 -0.67
N LEU A 111 18.58 -10.14 -1.80
CA LEU A 111 17.64 -9.47 -2.71
C LEU A 111 16.64 -10.44 -3.34
N PRO A 112 17.05 -11.60 -3.89
CA PRO A 112 16.11 -12.56 -4.43
C PRO A 112 15.06 -13.02 -3.41
N ALA A 113 15.51 -13.41 -2.21
CA ALA A 113 14.64 -13.87 -1.13
C ALA A 113 13.76 -12.74 -0.57
N TYR A 114 14.25 -11.50 -0.58
CA TYR A 114 13.48 -10.34 -0.18
C TYR A 114 12.37 -10.01 -1.18
N LEU A 115 12.71 -9.84 -2.46
CA LEU A 115 11.77 -9.44 -3.52
C LEU A 115 10.62 -10.43 -3.68
N GLY A 116 10.90 -11.75 -3.62
CA GLY A 116 9.87 -12.78 -3.74
C GLY A 116 8.75 -12.66 -2.69
N ARG A 117 9.04 -12.07 -1.52
CA ARG A 117 8.06 -11.89 -0.43
C ARG A 117 7.27 -10.58 -0.53
N ARG A 118 7.77 -9.57 -1.24
CA ARG A 118 7.17 -8.22 -1.25
C ARG A 118 5.94 -8.12 -2.12
N ARG A 119 4.80 -7.67 -1.60
CA ARG A 119 3.56 -7.54 -2.41
C ARG A 119 3.69 -6.54 -3.56
N TRP A 120 4.53 -5.52 -3.40
CA TRP A 120 4.77 -4.50 -4.43
C TRP A 120 5.69 -4.97 -5.57
N PHE A 121 6.35 -6.14 -5.44
CA PHE A 121 7.08 -6.73 -6.56
C PHE A 121 6.06 -7.23 -7.59
N ALA A 122 5.99 -6.57 -8.75
CA ALA A 122 4.87 -6.74 -9.69
C ALA A 122 4.90 -8.10 -10.42
N SER A 123 6.08 -8.67 -10.62
CA SER A 123 6.29 -9.84 -11.48
C SER A 123 6.50 -11.14 -10.72
N LYS A 124 5.74 -11.35 -9.63
CA LYS A 124 5.80 -12.59 -8.82
C LYS A 124 5.53 -13.88 -9.59
N ASN A 125 4.75 -13.79 -10.66
CA ASN A 125 4.37 -14.96 -11.47
C ASN A 125 5.38 -15.26 -12.59
N GLU A 126 6.50 -14.54 -12.64
CA GLU A 126 7.51 -14.68 -13.67
C GLU A 126 8.85 -15.12 -13.08
N ILE A 127 9.67 -15.79 -13.89
CA ILE A 127 10.98 -16.26 -13.46
C ILE A 127 11.93 -15.06 -13.38
N MET A 128 12.34 -14.73 -12.15
CA MET A 128 13.43 -13.80 -11.89
C MET A 128 14.76 -14.51 -12.06
N THR A 129 15.60 -14.01 -12.98
CA THR A 129 16.90 -14.59 -13.31
C THR A 129 18.08 -13.87 -12.64
N GLY A 130 17.84 -12.69 -12.07
CA GLY A 130 18.84 -11.97 -11.30
C GLY A 130 18.28 -10.70 -10.64
N ALA A 131 18.93 -10.27 -9.56
CA ALA A 131 18.66 -8.99 -8.90
C ALA A 131 19.99 -8.37 -8.46
N ARG A 132 20.17 -7.06 -8.66
CA ARG A 132 21.41 -6.36 -8.28
C ARG A 132 21.16 -4.94 -7.78
N LEU A 133 22.09 -4.40 -6.99
CA LEU A 133 22.09 -2.99 -6.62
C LEU A 133 22.72 -2.18 -7.76
N ALA A 134 21.89 -1.63 -8.64
CA ALA A 134 22.35 -0.83 -9.78
C ALA A 134 23.13 0.40 -9.32
N LEU A 135 22.62 1.08 -8.30
CA LEU A 135 23.32 2.16 -7.62
C LEU A 135 22.86 2.30 -6.17
N VAL A 136 23.70 2.97 -5.37
CA VAL A 136 23.42 3.35 -4.00
C VAL A 136 23.96 4.76 -3.76
N ALA A 137 23.19 5.61 -3.10
CA ALA A 137 23.58 6.99 -2.79
C ALA A 137 23.00 7.45 -1.43
N GLY A 138 23.74 8.27 -0.69
CA GLY A 138 23.33 8.73 0.63
C GLY A 138 22.27 9.82 0.57
N MET A 139 21.19 9.68 1.37
CA MET A 139 20.11 10.68 1.40
C MET A 139 20.61 12.03 1.95
N PRO A 140 20.25 13.18 1.33
CA PRO A 140 20.82 14.49 1.68
C PRO A 140 20.68 14.85 3.16
N GLY A 141 21.82 15.11 3.82
CA GLY A 141 21.89 15.51 5.23
C GLY A 141 21.59 14.37 6.22
N THR A 142 21.46 13.13 5.75
CA THR A 142 21.17 11.92 6.54
C THR A 142 21.90 10.69 6.00
N GLU A 143 23.02 10.88 5.31
CA GLU A 143 23.70 9.85 4.51
C GLU A 143 24.16 8.65 5.36
N LYS A 144 24.39 8.87 6.66
CA LYS A 144 24.74 7.80 7.61
C LYS A 144 23.55 6.95 8.06
N GLU A 145 22.35 7.50 7.98
CA GLU A 145 21.10 6.90 8.47
C GLU A 145 20.29 6.27 7.33
N PHE A 146 20.27 6.93 6.17
CA PHE A 146 19.48 6.55 5.02
C PHE A 146 20.30 6.54 3.73
N GLN A 147 20.11 5.49 2.94
CA GLN A 147 20.67 5.35 1.60
C GLN A 147 19.54 5.09 0.62
N PHE A 148 19.55 5.78 -0.51
CA PHE A 148 18.74 5.43 -1.67
C PHE A 148 19.42 4.29 -2.43
N ALA A 149 18.67 3.25 -2.80
CA ALA A 149 19.12 2.19 -3.68
C ALA A 149 18.17 2.07 -4.88
N ASP A 150 18.75 1.94 -6.07
CA ASP A 150 18.05 1.46 -7.27
C ASP A 150 18.39 -0.01 -7.44
N ILE A 151 17.37 -0.85 -7.38
CA ILE A 151 17.49 -2.30 -7.51
C ILE A 151 17.08 -2.67 -8.93
N GLU A 152 17.99 -3.27 -9.68
CA GLU A 152 17.69 -3.80 -11.00
C GLU A 152 17.33 -5.28 -10.88
N VAL A 153 16.22 -5.68 -11.49
CA VAL A 153 15.71 -7.05 -11.49
C VAL A 153 15.54 -7.52 -12.93
N GLN A 154 16.11 -8.67 -13.24
CA GLN A 154 15.94 -9.36 -14.52
C GLN A 154 14.80 -10.37 -14.38
N VAL A 155 13.69 -10.15 -15.10
CA VAL A 155 12.48 -10.96 -15.00
C VAL A 155 11.81 -11.07 -16.36
N GLY A 156 11.42 -12.27 -16.78
CA GLY A 156 10.67 -12.45 -18.04
C GLY A 156 11.37 -11.89 -19.29
N GLY A 157 12.71 -11.88 -19.32
CA GLY A 157 13.50 -11.34 -20.42
C GLY A 157 13.58 -9.80 -20.50
N ARG A 158 13.04 -9.09 -19.50
CA ARG A 158 13.14 -7.63 -19.37
C ARG A 158 13.84 -7.23 -18.07
N THR A 159 14.24 -5.97 -18.04
CA THR A 159 14.86 -5.34 -16.88
C THR A 159 13.86 -4.41 -16.21
N GLU A 160 13.69 -4.55 -14.90
CA GLU A 160 12.85 -3.70 -14.07
C GLU A 160 13.69 -3.00 -13.01
N HIS A 161 13.33 -1.77 -12.69
CA HIS A 161 14.02 -0.97 -11.67
C HIS A 161 13.09 -0.73 -10.48
N TYR A 162 13.64 -0.83 -9.27
CA TYR A 162 12.90 -0.64 -8.03
C TYR A 162 13.65 0.30 -7.09
N ALA A 163 12.99 1.39 -6.71
CA ALA A 163 13.48 2.37 -5.76
C ALA A 163 13.23 1.92 -4.32
N MET A 164 14.30 1.86 -3.52
CA MET A 164 14.23 1.46 -2.12
C MET A 164 15.11 2.35 -1.24
N PRO A 165 14.53 3.07 -0.25
CA PRO A 165 15.33 3.69 0.78
C PRO A 165 15.71 2.62 1.82
N LEU A 166 16.98 2.61 2.25
CA LEU A 166 17.58 1.60 3.11
C LEU A 166 18.10 2.21 4.40
N THR A 167 17.94 1.50 5.51
CA THR A 167 18.49 1.85 6.82
C THR A 167 18.92 0.61 7.59
N ILE A 168 19.65 0.80 8.71
CA ILE A 168 19.88 -0.27 9.68
C ILE A 168 19.01 -0.01 10.91
N ALA A 169 18.08 -0.93 11.18
CA ALA A 169 17.33 -0.97 12.43
C ALA A 169 18.11 -1.78 13.47
N TRP A 170 18.63 -1.13 14.51
CA TRP A 170 19.43 -1.79 15.55
C TRP A 170 18.55 -2.39 16.65
N GLU A 171 18.81 -3.64 17.07
CA GLU A 171 18.02 -4.34 18.10
C GLU A 171 18.02 -3.60 19.44
N ASP A 172 19.12 -2.92 19.79
CA ASP A 172 19.25 -2.14 21.03
C ASP A 172 18.41 -0.85 21.05
N GLN A 173 17.86 -0.46 19.89
CA GLN A 173 16.92 0.66 19.75
C GLN A 173 15.46 0.20 19.79
N GLN A 174 15.21 -1.09 20.03
CA GLN A 174 13.86 -1.69 20.06
C GLN A 174 13.03 -1.31 18.83
N PRO A 175 13.48 -1.69 17.62
CA PRO A 175 12.83 -1.26 16.40
C PRO A 175 11.43 -1.87 16.34
N ALA A 176 10.50 -1.16 15.68
CA ALA A 176 9.16 -1.67 15.46
C ALA A 176 9.22 -3.07 14.78
N PRO A 177 8.31 -4.01 15.11
CA PRO A 177 8.30 -5.35 14.51
C PRO A 177 8.35 -5.35 12.97
N LEU A 178 7.77 -4.32 12.36
CA LEU A 178 7.79 -4.09 10.91
C LEU A 178 9.22 -3.99 10.35
N ALA A 179 10.16 -3.37 11.07
CA ALA A 179 11.56 -3.27 10.64
C ALA A 179 12.21 -4.65 10.45
N THR A 180 11.86 -5.61 11.31
CA THR A 180 12.34 -6.98 11.22
C THR A 180 11.62 -7.76 10.12
N GLN A 181 10.30 -7.57 9.96
CA GLN A 181 9.50 -8.19 8.89
C GLN A 181 9.94 -7.73 7.48
N LEU A 182 10.32 -6.46 7.35
CA LEU A 182 10.83 -5.85 6.12
C LEU A 182 12.36 -5.96 6.00
N ALA A 183 13.02 -6.75 6.84
CA ALA A 183 14.46 -6.91 6.76
C ALA A 183 14.88 -7.61 5.47
N LEU A 184 15.90 -7.04 4.82
CA LEU A 184 16.62 -7.62 3.71
C LEU A 184 17.63 -8.65 4.22
N THR A 185 18.42 -8.29 5.23
CA THR A 185 19.49 -9.12 5.80
C THR A 185 19.83 -8.65 7.21
N ARG A 186 20.51 -9.50 7.98
CA ARG A 186 21.00 -9.16 9.33
C ARG A 186 22.34 -8.45 9.23
N VAL A 187 22.58 -7.49 10.11
CA VAL A 187 23.85 -6.77 10.20
C VAL A 187 24.41 -6.91 11.60
N ARG A 188 25.73 -7.10 11.71
CA ARG A 188 26.45 -7.14 12.97
C ARG A 188 27.59 -6.12 12.96
N GLN A 189 27.64 -5.27 13.98
CA GLN A 189 28.70 -4.30 14.22
C GLN A 189 29.29 -4.51 15.62
N GLY A 190 30.37 -5.28 15.70
CA GLY A 190 30.96 -5.69 16.98
C GLY A 190 30.00 -6.55 17.80
N ARG A 191 29.48 -5.99 18.91
CA ARG A 191 28.47 -6.63 19.78
C ARG A 191 27.04 -6.23 19.42
N ARG A 192 26.87 -5.19 18.59
CA ARG A 192 25.55 -4.71 18.17
C ARG A 192 25.05 -5.53 17.00
N VAL A 193 23.75 -5.82 17.03
CA VAL A 193 23.04 -6.52 15.97
C VAL A 193 21.92 -5.62 15.49
N GLY A 194 21.67 -5.64 14.19
CA GLY A 194 20.55 -4.97 13.57
C GLY A 194 20.14 -5.65 12.28
N TYR A 195 19.25 -4.99 11.56
CA TYR A 195 18.68 -5.46 10.31
C TYR A 195 18.84 -4.37 9.25
N LEU A 196 19.47 -4.71 8.12
CA LEU A 196 19.38 -3.87 6.92
C LEU A 196 17.97 -4.04 6.40
N THR A 197 17.19 -2.96 6.40
CA THR A 197 15.76 -2.98 6.18
C THR A 197 15.31 -1.77 5.38
N ASP A 198 14.05 -1.80 4.98
CA ASP A 198 13.40 -0.67 4.35
C ASP A 198 13.31 0.52 5.31
N ALA A 199 13.85 1.67 4.89
CA ALA A 199 13.85 2.88 5.69
C ALA A 199 12.46 3.47 5.90
N LEU A 200 11.44 3.03 5.14
CA LEU A 200 10.04 3.38 5.44
C LEU A 200 9.60 2.90 6.82
N THR A 201 10.32 1.97 7.46
CA THR A 201 10.06 1.55 8.85
C THR A 201 10.57 2.55 9.89
N SER A 202 11.39 3.52 9.49
CA SER A 202 11.93 4.57 10.39
C SER A 202 10.98 5.76 10.46
N ASP A 203 10.72 6.26 11.66
CA ASP A 203 9.95 7.51 11.87
C ASP A 203 10.74 8.75 11.46
N ALA A 204 12.08 8.65 11.36
CA ALA A 204 12.92 9.78 10.98
C ALA A 204 12.97 10.03 9.46
N LEU A 205 12.71 9.02 8.62
CA LEU A 205 12.76 9.14 7.16
C LEU A 205 11.75 10.17 6.61
N PRO A 206 10.45 10.16 7.00
CA PRO A 206 9.49 11.15 6.53
C PRO A 206 9.95 12.59 6.77
N HIS A 207 10.49 12.87 7.97
CA HIS A 207 11.03 14.20 8.27
C HIS A 207 12.29 14.53 7.47
N ALA A 208 13.13 13.54 7.16
CA ALA A 208 14.27 13.72 6.26
C ALA A 208 13.82 14.10 4.84
N LEU A 209 12.79 13.43 4.31
CA LEU A 209 12.20 13.75 3.00
C LEU A 209 11.61 15.17 2.98
N VAL A 210 10.86 15.56 4.01
CA VAL A 210 10.34 16.94 4.16
C VAL A 210 11.45 17.97 4.16
N ARG A 211 12.55 17.72 4.90
CA ARG A 211 13.70 18.64 4.92
C ARG A 211 14.39 18.73 3.56
N ALA A 212 14.54 17.60 2.85
CA ALA A 212 15.13 17.57 1.52
C ALA A 212 14.27 18.33 0.49
N LEU A 213 12.95 18.15 0.54
CA LEU A 213 11.97 18.91 -0.25
C LEU A 213 12.07 20.42 0.00
N ARG A 214 12.02 20.85 1.27
CA ARG A 214 12.12 22.28 1.63
C ARG A 214 13.45 22.92 1.21
N ARG A 215 14.52 22.13 1.06
CA ARG A 215 15.85 22.60 0.62
C ARG A 215 16.03 22.55 -0.90
N HIS A 216 15.05 22.08 -1.66
CA HIS A 216 15.19 21.80 -3.09
C HIS A 216 16.43 20.95 -3.37
N ALA A 217 16.67 19.93 -2.53
CA ALA A 217 17.91 19.18 -2.58
C ALA A 217 18.08 18.48 -3.94
N VAL A 218 19.32 18.44 -4.42
CA VAL A 218 19.73 17.68 -5.60
C VAL A 218 20.87 16.76 -5.18
N MET A 219 20.68 15.46 -5.41
CA MET A 219 21.63 14.43 -5.06
C MET A 219 22.17 13.79 -6.34
N PRO A 220 23.44 14.02 -6.70
CA PRO A 220 24.04 13.36 -7.86
C PRO A 220 24.09 11.84 -7.64
N LEU A 221 23.79 11.08 -8.70
CA LEU A 221 23.81 9.63 -8.68
C LEU A 221 25.07 9.09 -9.39
N PRO A 222 25.56 7.88 -9.02
CA PRO A 222 26.76 7.30 -9.61
C PRO A 222 26.69 7.04 -11.12
N ASP A 223 25.50 6.94 -11.71
CA ASP A 223 25.27 6.71 -13.14
C ASP A 223 25.32 8.01 -13.97
N GLY A 224 25.55 9.16 -13.35
CA GLY A 224 25.53 10.48 -13.99
C GLY A 224 24.15 11.13 -14.01
N GLY A 225 23.12 10.45 -13.50
CA GLY A 225 21.82 11.04 -13.22
C GLY A 225 21.79 11.75 -11.88
N GLU A 226 20.59 12.09 -11.41
CA GLU A 226 20.40 12.74 -10.12
C GLU A 226 19.02 12.45 -9.51
N LEU A 227 18.91 12.59 -8.19
CA LEU A 227 17.64 12.61 -7.48
C LEU A 227 17.32 14.04 -7.05
N ARG A 228 16.19 14.56 -7.51
CA ARG A 228 15.70 15.90 -7.20
C ARG A 228 14.54 15.83 -6.22
N PHE A 229 14.58 16.69 -5.22
CA PHE A 229 13.49 16.91 -4.27
C PHE A 229 12.78 18.22 -4.67
N VAL A 230 11.60 18.09 -5.27
CA VAL A 230 10.89 19.19 -5.94
C VAL A 230 9.66 19.57 -5.11
N PRO A 231 9.72 20.62 -4.27
CA PRO A 231 8.55 21.08 -3.51
C PRO A 231 7.62 21.91 -4.39
N THR A 232 6.34 21.96 -4.03
CA THR A 232 5.42 23.00 -4.52
C THR A 232 5.44 24.21 -3.57
N ALA A 233 4.88 25.34 -4.01
CA ALA A 233 4.73 26.51 -3.15
C ALA A 233 3.92 26.21 -1.88
N LEU A 234 2.98 25.27 -1.94
CA LEU A 234 2.11 24.91 -0.81
C LEU A 234 2.86 24.31 0.37
N LEU A 235 4.01 23.64 0.14
CA LEU A 235 4.80 23.07 1.24
C LEU A 235 5.38 24.14 2.17
N ALA A 236 5.62 25.35 1.68
CA ALA A 236 6.13 26.45 2.48
C ALA A 236 5.17 26.86 3.60
N ASP A 237 3.86 26.75 3.35
CA ASP A 237 2.80 27.13 4.28
C ASP A 237 2.36 25.98 5.19
N VAL A 238 2.86 24.76 4.96
CA VAL A 238 2.53 23.59 5.78
C VAL A 238 3.51 23.47 6.94
N ASP A 239 3.02 23.67 8.17
CA ASP A 239 3.79 23.37 9.38
C ASP A 239 3.74 21.87 9.71
N ILE A 240 4.91 21.28 9.94
CA ILE A 240 5.06 19.85 10.27
C ILE A 240 5.92 19.76 11.51
N PRO A 241 5.31 19.56 12.70
CA PRO A 241 6.04 19.38 13.94
C PRO A 241 7.00 18.20 13.87
N THR A 242 8.13 18.30 14.56
CA THR A 242 9.16 17.24 14.59
C THR A 242 8.70 15.99 15.33
N ASP A 243 7.68 16.11 16.16
CA ASP A 243 7.05 15.04 16.94
C ASP A 243 5.69 14.61 16.37
N ALA A 244 5.35 15.04 15.15
CA ALA A 244 4.12 14.64 14.48
C ALA A 244 4.05 13.11 14.36
N PRO A 245 2.93 12.47 14.76
CA PRO A 245 2.85 11.02 14.81
C PRO A 245 2.93 10.42 13.40
N ILE A 246 3.73 9.38 13.24
CA ILE A 246 3.91 8.68 11.96
C ILE A 246 3.03 7.44 11.93
N GLN A 247 2.16 7.35 10.93
CA GLN A 247 1.35 6.16 10.68
C GLN A 247 1.71 5.56 9.33
N ARG A 248 1.68 4.23 9.23
CA ARG A 248 1.99 3.48 8.01
C ARG A 248 0.78 2.66 7.64
N SER A 249 0.44 2.61 6.36
CA SER A 249 -0.62 1.70 5.91
C SER A 249 -0.17 0.26 6.12
N ALA A 250 -0.96 -0.54 6.83
CA ALA A 250 -0.65 -1.93 7.17
C ALA A 250 -0.67 -2.88 5.95
N ALA A 251 -1.25 -2.44 4.83
CA ALA A 251 -1.29 -3.20 3.60
C ALA A 251 -0.14 -2.77 2.66
N GLU A 252 0.84 -3.65 2.44
CA GLU A 252 1.73 -3.54 1.26
C GLU A 252 0.85 -3.67 0.00
N GLN A 253 0.46 -2.54 -0.59
CA GLN A 253 -0.07 -2.46 -1.96
C GLN A 253 1.08 -2.17 -2.94
N SER A 254 0.78 -1.86 -4.20
CA SER A 254 1.76 -1.46 -5.22
C SER A 254 2.62 -0.25 -4.84
N ASN A 255 2.17 0.54 -3.85
CA ASN A 255 2.90 1.67 -3.28
C ASN A 255 2.95 1.57 -1.76
N SER A 256 3.96 2.20 -1.16
CA SER A 256 4.09 2.31 0.29
C SER A 256 3.68 3.71 0.74
N THR A 257 2.76 3.80 1.69
CA THR A 257 2.18 5.07 2.15
C THR A 257 2.52 5.33 3.62
N ILE A 258 3.01 6.53 3.89
CA ILE A 258 3.28 7.06 5.23
C ILE A 258 2.42 8.29 5.45
N ILE A 259 1.77 8.39 6.61
CA ILE A 259 0.97 9.53 7.03
C ILE A 259 1.71 10.24 8.15
N ILE A 260 1.82 11.56 8.05
CA ILE A 260 2.43 12.45 9.06
C ILE A 260 1.29 13.23 9.73
N GLY A 261 0.90 12.78 10.93
CA GLY A 261 -0.22 13.33 11.69
C GLY A 261 -1.49 13.42 10.85
N THR A 262 -2.14 14.57 10.87
CA THR A 262 -3.27 14.91 9.99
C THR A 262 -2.86 15.98 8.98
N ILE A 263 -1.59 15.97 8.57
CA ILE A 263 -0.97 17.09 7.83
C ILE A 263 -0.61 16.67 6.41
N ALA A 264 0.16 15.60 6.26
CA ALA A 264 0.68 15.17 4.98
C ALA A 264 0.69 13.64 4.82
N VAL A 265 0.70 13.20 3.58
CA VAL A 265 0.84 11.81 3.17
C VAL A 265 2.01 11.70 2.20
N ILE A 266 2.96 10.81 2.46
CA ILE A 266 4.04 10.46 1.56
C ILE A 266 3.71 9.11 0.92
N LYS A 267 3.61 9.10 -0.40
CA LYS A 267 3.47 7.90 -1.22
C LYS A 267 4.80 7.61 -1.90
N VAL A 268 5.32 6.41 -1.72
CA VAL A 268 6.56 5.94 -2.35
C VAL A 268 6.21 5.01 -3.51
N VAL A 269 6.68 5.38 -4.69
CA VAL A 269 6.53 4.63 -5.93
C VAL A 269 7.68 3.63 -6.02
N ARG A 270 7.36 2.34 -5.90
CA ARG A 270 8.38 1.28 -5.78
C ARG A 270 9.03 0.96 -7.10
N ARG A 271 8.23 0.74 -8.15
CA ARG A 271 8.74 0.44 -9.48
C ARG A 271 9.09 1.74 -10.18
N THR A 272 10.36 1.90 -10.52
CA THR A 272 10.86 3.04 -11.27
C THR A 272 10.47 2.88 -12.74
N VAL A 273 9.59 3.75 -13.21
CA VAL A 273 9.22 3.87 -14.63
C VAL A 273 9.68 5.24 -15.10
N PHE A 274 10.56 5.24 -16.11
CA PHE A 274 11.05 6.46 -16.74
C PHE A 274 10.00 6.99 -17.72
N GLY A 275 9.70 8.28 -17.60
CA GLY A 275 8.66 8.99 -18.33
C GLY A 275 7.71 9.72 -17.39
N MET A 276 6.61 10.19 -17.96
CA MET A 276 5.55 10.85 -17.21
C MET A 276 4.84 9.86 -16.28
N HIS A 277 4.64 10.26 -15.02
CA HIS A 277 3.92 9.46 -14.04
C HIS A 277 2.48 10.00 -13.92
N PRO A 278 1.44 9.24 -14.31
CA PRO A 278 0.08 9.76 -14.46
C PRO A 278 -0.49 10.43 -13.21
N GLU A 279 -0.24 9.85 -12.03
CA GLU A 279 -0.72 10.43 -10.76
C GLU A 279 -0.01 11.75 -10.43
N SER A 280 1.29 11.85 -10.71
CA SER A 280 2.08 13.06 -10.44
C SER A 280 1.61 14.18 -11.34
N GLU A 281 1.50 13.90 -12.63
CA GLU A 281 1.03 14.82 -13.66
C GLU A 281 -0.37 15.35 -13.35
N MET A 282 -1.33 14.44 -13.11
CA MET A 282 -2.71 14.79 -12.82
C MET A 282 -2.85 15.59 -11.52
N VAL A 283 -2.21 15.15 -10.44
CA VAL A 283 -2.32 15.83 -9.14
C VAL A 283 -1.62 17.17 -9.16
N ARG A 284 -0.49 17.32 -9.87
CA ARG A 284 0.16 18.61 -10.10
C ARG A 284 -0.79 19.56 -10.82
N HIS A 285 -1.33 19.15 -11.96
CA HIS A 285 -2.22 19.98 -12.76
C HIS A 285 -3.46 20.43 -11.94
N LEU A 286 -4.13 19.50 -11.27
CA LEU A 286 -5.31 19.82 -10.45
C LEU A 286 -4.97 20.77 -9.29
N THR A 287 -3.79 20.61 -8.68
CA THR A 287 -3.31 21.51 -7.62
C THR A 287 -3.07 22.92 -8.16
N GLU A 288 -2.39 23.05 -9.30
CA GLU A 288 -2.12 24.34 -9.96
C GLU A 288 -3.40 25.04 -10.43
N GLN A 289 -4.42 24.27 -10.85
CA GLN A 289 -5.73 24.79 -11.22
C GLN A 289 -6.64 25.10 -10.01
N GLY A 290 -6.16 24.87 -8.78
CA GLY A 290 -6.89 25.17 -7.54
C GLY A 290 -8.09 24.26 -7.29
N TYR A 291 -8.06 23.00 -7.77
CA TYR A 291 -9.15 22.06 -7.52
C TYR A 291 -9.15 21.57 -6.07
N ALA A 292 -10.14 22.01 -5.29
CA ALA A 292 -10.18 21.82 -3.84
C ALA A 292 -10.59 20.41 -3.35
N ASN A 293 -11.06 19.51 -4.23
CA ASN A 293 -11.54 18.17 -3.82
C ASN A 293 -10.59 17.04 -4.20
N THR A 294 -9.29 17.35 -4.30
CA THR A 294 -8.21 16.36 -4.38
C THR A 294 -7.14 16.72 -3.36
N ALA A 295 -6.32 15.74 -2.96
CA ALA A 295 -5.20 16.00 -2.06
C ALA A 295 -4.19 16.90 -2.79
N PRO A 296 -3.85 18.09 -2.24
CA PRO A 296 -2.94 19.01 -2.91
C PRO A 296 -1.52 18.43 -2.96
N LEU A 297 -0.83 18.62 -4.08
CA LEU A 297 0.57 18.27 -4.21
C LEU A 297 1.43 19.22 -3.35
N LEU A 298 2.18 18.68 -2.40
CA LEU A 298 3.14 19.42 -1.58
C LEU A 298 4.57 19.28 -2.13
N GLY A 299 4.89 18.17 -2.80
CA GLY A 299 6.20 18.00 -3.41
C GLY A 299 6.44 16.58 -3.89
N GLU A 300 7.60 16.38 -4.51
CA GLU A 300 7.93 15.15 -5.22
C GLU A 300 9.40 14.79 -5.08
N VAL A 301 9.67 13.50 -5.20
CA VAL A 301 11.02 12.96 -5.33
C VAL A 301 11.13 12.37 -6.73
N VAL A 302 12.00 12.94 -7.55
CA VAL A 302 12.13 12.62 -8.97
C VAL A 302 13.55 12.21 -9.27
N ARG A 303 13.74 11.02 -9.85
CA ARG A 303 15.03 10.64 -10.46
C ARG A 303 15.08 11.20 -11.88
N ILE A 304 16.18 11.84 -12.22
CA ILE A 304 16.50 12.26 -13.57
C ILE A 304 17.59 11.32 -14.09
N ALA A 305 17.31 10.60 -15.17
CA ALA A 305 18.28 9.77 -15.85
C ALA A 305 19.38 10.62 -16.51
N PRO A 306 20.54 10.03 -16.89
CA PRO A 306 21.61 10.78 -17.57
C PRO A 306 21.18 11.44 -18.89
N ASP A 307 20.16 10.91 -19.56
CA ASP A 307 19.58 11.46 -20.78
C ASP A 307 18.52 12.55 -20.51
N GLY A 308 18.24 12.85 -19.24
CA GLY A 308 17.24 13.83 -18.81
C GLY A 308 15.85 13.27 -18.56
N THR A 309 15.61 11.98 -18.84
CA THR A 309 14.28 11.37 -18.67
C THR A 309 13.92 11.30 -17.18
N PRO A 310 12.77 11.85 -16.73
CA PRO A 310 12.36 11.81 -15.34
C PRO A 310 11.73 10.47 -14.96
N ALA A 311 11.78 10.10 -13.68
CA ALA A 311 11.01 9.03 -13.07
C ALA A 311 10.57 9.47 -11.68
N VAL A 312 9.26 9.52 -11.43
CA VAL A 312 8.73 9.87 -10.11
C VAL A 312 8.89 8.69 -9.16
N LEU A 313 9.61 8.91 -8.05
CA LEU A 313 9.86 7.90 -7.01
C LEU A 313 9.03 8.15 -5.74
N GLY A 314 8.47 9.34 -5.58
CA GLY A 314 7.60 9.64 -4.46
C GLY A 314 6.82 10.94 -4.60
N LEU A 315 5.66 10.96 -3.95
CA LEU A 315 4.72 12.07 -3.90
C LEU A 315 4.46 12.43 -2.44
N MET A 316 4.50 13.72 -2.12
CA MET A 316 4.03 14.26 -0.85
C MET A 316 2.74 15.04 -1.10
N LEU A 317 1.65 14.61 -0.49
CA LEU A 317 0.30 15.14 -0.65
C LEU A 317 -0.20 15.71 0.67
N GLY A 318 -1.10 16.69 0.61
CA GLY A 318 -1.84 17.14 1.78
C GLY A 318 -2.76 16.04 2.31
N PHE A 319 -2.85 15.91 3.63
CA PHE A 319 -3.74 14.92 4.24
C PHE A 319 -5.21 15.33 4.09
N ILE A 320 -6.05 14.42 3.60
CA ILE A 320 -7.50 14.57 3.60
C ILE A 320 -8.11 13.61 4.61
N GLY A 321 -8.63 14.16 5.69
CA GLY A 321 -9.43 13.41 6.65
C GLY A 321 -10.68 12.84 5.98
N ASN A 322 -10.89 11.54 6.12
CA ASN A 322 -12.04 10.83 5.57
C ASN A 322 -12.59 9.82 6.59
N GLN A 323 -13.82 9.38 6.39
CA GLN A 323 -14.50 8.40 7.24
C GLN A 323 -14.68 7.08 6.50
N GLY A 324 -13.56 6.53 6.02
CA GLY A 324 -13.53 5.25 5.33
C GLY A 324 -13.73 5.38 3.82
N ASP A 325 -14.02 4.22 3.23
CA ASP A 325 -14.05 4.01 1.79
C ASP A 325 -15.49 3.97 1.25
N ALA A 326 -15.72 4.66 0.13
CA ALA A 326 -17.04 4.79 -0.46
C ALA A 326 -17.60 3.45 -0.94
N TRP A 327 -16.74 2.55 -1.42
CA TRP A 327 -17.15 1.23 -1.90
C TRP A 327 -17.68 0.37 -0.76
N ASN A 328 -16.89 0.21 0.31
CA ASN A 328 -17.30 -0.54 1.50
C ASN A 328 -18.54 0.08 2.15
N TRP A 329 -18.58 1.41 2.28
CA TRP A 329 -19.74 2.09 2.82
C TRP A 329 -21.01 1.79 2.01
N THR A 330 -20.94 1.85 0.67
CA THR A 330 -22.08 1.53 -0.20
C THR A 330 -22.50 0.08 -0.06
N LEU A 331 -21.57 -0.87 -0.04
CA LEU A 331 -21.88 -2.29 0.17
C LEU A 331 -22.57 -2.54 1.51
N ASP A 332 -22.13 -1.90 2.58
CA ASP A 332 -22.74 -2.04 3.91
C ASP A 332 -24.14 -1.41 4.00
N GLN A 333 -24.40 -0.33 3.25
CA GLN A 333 -25.76 0.20 3.12
C GLN A 333 -26.66 -0.78 2.35
N MET A 334 -26.18 -1.35 1.25
CA MET A 334 -26.93 -2.33 0.46
C MET A 334 -27.23 -3.60 1.25
N ARG A 335 -26.26 -4.12 2.00
CA ARG A 335 -26.44 -5.28 2.90
C ARG A 335 -27.52 -5.01 3.94
N ARG A 336 -27.47 -3.86 4.62
CA ARG A 336 -28.50 -3.47 5.60
C ARG A 336 -29.89 -3.36 4.99
N ALA A 337 -30.00 -2.82 3.77
CA ALA A 337 -31.28 -2.74 3.07
C ALA A 337 -31.83 -4.14 2.76
N LEU A 338 -30.99 -5.06 2.28
CA LEU A 338 -31.37 -6.45 2.02
C LEU A 338 -31.81 -7.17 3.30
N ASP A 339 -31.04 -7.06 4.39
CA ASP A 339 -31.35 -7.70 5.68
C ASP A 339 -32.69 -7.19 6.25
N ALA A 340 -32.93 -5.89 6.18
CA ALA A 340 -34.18 -5.28 6.65
C ALA A 340 -35.40 -5.78 5.87
N THR A 341 -35.25 -6.03 4.57
CA THR A 341 -36.32 -6.57 3.74
C THR A 341 -36.56 -8.06 3.93
N ALA A 342 -35.51 -8.84 4.18
CA ALA A 342 -35.61 -10.28 4.42
C ALA A 342 -36.34 -10.59 5.74
N ALA A 343 -36.25 -9.71 6.73
CA ALA A 343 -36.86 -9.87 8.03
C ALA A 343 -38.40 -9.71 8.05
N THR A 344 -39.02 -9.08 7.04
CA THR A 344 -40.47 -8.85 7.02
C THR A 344 -41.03 -8.85 5.59
N PRO A 345 -41.85 -9.84 5.19
CA PRO A 345 -42.30 -10.01 3.80
C PRO A 345 -43.28 -8.96 3.24
N GLN A 346 -43.74 -8.01 4.07
CA GLN A 346 -44.65 -6.93 3.64
C GLN A 346 -43.86 -5.66 3.33
N ASP A 347 -44.32 -4.93 2.30
CA ASP A 347 -43.79 -3.61 1.88
C ASP A 347 -42.28 -3.62 1.60
N VAL A 348 -41.79 -4.73 1.04
CA VAL A 348 -40.38 -4.99 0.72
C VAL A 348 -39.76 -3.85 -0.10
N GLU A 349 -40.44 -3.42 -1.16
CA GLU A 349 -39.95 -2.38 -2.07
C GLU A 349 -39.82 -1.03 -1.36
N THR A 350 -40.89 -0.56 -0.71
CA THR A 350 -40.90 0.69 0.06
C THR A 350 -39.82 0.70 1.14
N ARG A 351 -39.65 -0.40 1.88
CA ARG A 351 -38.61 -0.51 2.91
C ARG A 351 -37.20 -0.51 2.34
N PHE A 352 -37.00 -1.21 1.22
CA PHE A 352 -35.71 -1.19 0.54
C PHE A 352 -35.36 0.25 0.14
N GLU A 353 -36.28 0.94 -0.52
CA GLU A 353 -36.14 2.34 -0.93
C GLU A 353 -35.85 3.27 0.25
N GLU A 354 -36.55 3.12 1.37
CA GLU A 354 -36.30 3.88 2.60
C GLU A 354 -34.87 3.66 3.11
N GLN A 355 -34.37 2.42 3.13
CA GLN A 355 -33.02 2.10 3.61
C GLN A 355 -31.93 2.63 2.68
N ILE A 356 -32.12 2.55 1.35
CA ILE A 356 -31.14 3.06 0.39
C ILE A 356 -31.28 4.57 0.13
N SER A 357 -32.31 5.22 0.66
CA SER A 357 -32.55 6.66 0.46
C SER A 357 -31.34 7.53 0.81
N GLY A 358 -30.55 7.14 1.82
CA GLY A 358 -29.31 7.81 2.21
C GLY A 358 -28.16 7.69 1.20
N ILE A 359 -28.19 6.70 0.30
CA ILE A 359 -27.20 6.52 -0.76
C ILE A 359 -27.38 7.58 -1.86
N THR A 360 -28.62 7.96 -2.17
CA THR A 360 -28.91 8.88 -3.28
C THR A 360 -28.24 10.24 -3.12
N PRO A 361 -28.35 10.95 -1.97
CA PRO A 361 -27.61 12.19 -1.74
C PRO A 361 -26.09 12.02 -1.85
N PHE A 362 -25.55 10.89 -1.39
CA PHE A 362 -24.13 10.58 -1.44
C PHE A 362 -23.64 10.43 -2.89
N VAL A 363 -24.31 9.61 -3.70
CA VAL A 363 -24.00 9.42 -5.13
C VAL A 363 -24.13 10.74 -5.91
N ARG A 364 -25.16 11.55 -5.61
CA ARG A 364 -25.30 12.90 -6.18
C ARG A 364 -24.11 13.79 -5.82
N GLY A 365 -23.60 13.68 -4.60
CA GLY A 365 -22.37 14.34 -4.14
C GLY A 365 -21.16 13.94 -4.98
N ILE A 366 -20.94 12.64 -5.20
CA ILE A 366 -19.87 12.12 -6.06
C ILE A 366 -19.99 12.68 -7.48
N GLY A 367 -21.18 12.59 -8.09
CA GLY A 367 -21.43 13.11 -9.44
C GLY A 367 -21.13 14.61 -9.56
N ARG A 368 -21.48 15.39 -8.54
CA ARG A 368 -21.14 16.83 -8.48
C ARG A 368 -19.62 17.05 -8.41
N ARG A 369 -18.87 16.26 -7.63
CA ARG A 369 -17.41 16.37 -7.55
C ARG A 369 -16.75 15.97 -8.86
N LEU A 370 -17.22 14.90 -9.50
CA LEU A 370 -16.74 14.48 -10.81
C LEU A 370 -16.99 15.55 -11.88
N ALA A 371 -18.18 16.15 -11.91
CA ALA A 371 -18.48 17.25 -12.84
C ALA A 371 -17.57 18.47 -12.58
N GLN A 372 -17.30 18.79 -11.31
CA GLN A 372 -16.38 19.88 -10.95
C GLN A 372 -14.94 19.57 -11.40
N LEU A 373 -14.45 18.34 -11.22
CA LEU A 373 -13.16 17.89 -11.72
C LEU A 373 -13.06 18.08 -13.24
N HIS A 374 -14.05 17.55 -14.00
CA HIS A 374 -14.08 17.69 -15.45
C HIS A 374 -14.16 19.15 -15.90
N ALA A 375 -14.89 20.00 -15.18
CA ALA A 375 -14.94 21.43 -15.45
C ALA A 375 -13.59 22.14 -15.22
N VAL A 376 -12.72 21.60 -14.35
CA VAL A 376 -11.33 22.08 -14.23
C VAL A 376 -10.49 21.60 -15.40
N LEU A 377 -10.55 20.31 -15.74
CA LEU A 377 -9.77 19.71 -16.83
C LEU A 377 -10.15 20.24 -18.22
N ALA A 378 -11.38 20.75 -18.39
CA ALA A 378 -11.83 21.36 -19.63
C ALA A 378 -11.43 22.83 -19.79
N ARG A 379 -10.72 23.43 -18.82
CA ARG A 379 -10.26 24.82 -18.94
C ARG A 379 -9.14 24.91 -19.96
N PRO A 380 -9.10 25.97 -20.78
CA PRO A 380 -7.96 26.20 -21.66
C PRO A 380 -6.73 26.51 -20.81
N VAL A 381 -5.69 25.71 -20.96
CA VAL A 381 -4.38 25.91 -20.33
C VAL A 381 -3.28 25.94 -21.39
N PRO A 382 -2.14 26.61 -21.13
CA PRO A 382 -1.00 26.63 -22.07
C PRO A 382 -0.34 25.27 -22.27
N ASP A 383 -0.50 24.38 -21.29
CA ASP A 383 0.06 23.02 -21.32
C ASP A 383 -0.67 22.18 -22.38
N PRO A 384 0.02 21.73 -23.46
CA PRO A 384 -0.60 20.96 -24.53
C PRO A 384 -1.14 19.61 -24.08
N ASP A 385 -0.56 18.98 -23.04
CA ASP A 385 -0.99 17.66 -22.57
C ASP A 385 -2.34 17.74 -21.81
N PHE A 386 -2.67 18.92 -21.31
CA PHE A 386 -3.96 19.25 -20.69
C PHE A 386 -4.84 20.16 -21.55
N ALA A 387 -4.44 20.44 -22.80
CA ALA A 387 -5.25 21.26 -23.69
C ALA A 387 -6.47 20.43 -24.16
N PRO A 388 -7.71 20.86 -23.84
CA PRO A 388 -8.89 20.10 -24.22
C PRO A 388 -9.05 20.09 -25.74
N ARG A 389 -9.24 18.90 -26.30
CA ARG A 389 -9.52 18.69 -27.73
C ARG A 389 -10.85 17.97 -27.91
N ALA A 390 -11.56 18.30 -28.99
CA ALA A 390 -12.73 17.54 -29.38
C ALA A 390 -12.28 16.13 -29.80
N ALA A 391 -12.96 15.10 -29.26
CA ALA A 391 -12.74 13.73 -29.69
C ALA A 391 -13.16 13.58 -31.16
N THR A 392 -12.32 12.92 -31.96
CA THR A 392 -12.63 12.59 -33.35
C THR A 392 -13.30 11.22 -33.46
N ALA A 393 -13.88 10.91 -34.61
CA ALA A 393 -14.41 9.57 -34.88
C ALA A 393 -13.32 8.48 -34.77
N GLU A 394 -12.08 8.82 -35.13
CA GLU A 394 -10.92 7.94 -35.00
C GLU A 394 -10.56 7.69 -33.54
N ASP A 395 -10.58 8.73 -32.70
CA ASP A 395 -10.39 8.56 -31.25
C ASP A 395 -11.43 7.62 -30.66
N THR A 396 -12.71 7.81 -31.01
CA THR A 396 -13.79 6.95 -30.50
C THR A 396 -13.67 5.51 -30.97
N ALA A 397 -13.25 5.28 -32.22
CA ALA A 397 -13.02 3.93 -32.74
C ALA A 397 -11.84 3.24 -32.02
N ARG A 398 -10.75 3.98 -31.78
CA ARG A 398 -9.61 3.45 -31.01
C ARG A 398 -10.01 3.09 -29.58
N TRP A 399 -10.76 3.95 -28.90
CA TRP A 399 -11.22 3.65 -27.54
C TRP A 399 -12.16 2.44 -27.50
N ASP A 400 -13.04 2.29 -28.49
CA ASP A 400 -13.93 1.13 -28.61
C ASP A 400 -13.14 -0.18 -28.76
N GLU A 401 -12.12 -0.18 -29.63
CA GLU A 401 -11.22 -1.34 -29.79
C GLU A 401 -10.42 -1.64 -28.52
N GLU A 402 -9.88 -0.63 -27.85
CA GLU A 402 -9.11 -0.77 -26.61
C GLU A 402 -9.97 -1.35 -25.48
N ILE A 403 -11.14 -0.77 -25.24
CA ILE A 403 -12.08 -1.21 -24.21
C ILE A 403 -12.57 -2.62 -24.51
N SER A 404 -12.90 -2.92 -25.77
CA SER A 404 -13.33 -4.26 -26.18
C SER A 404 -12.24 -5.30 -25.90
N ARG A 405 -10.98 -4.99 -26.25
CA ARG A 405 -9.84 -5.88 -26.00
C ARG A 405 -9.59 -6.09 -24.51
N GLU A 406 -9.63 -5.03 -23.71
CA GLU A 406 -9.47 -5.12 -22.25
C GLU A 406 -10.60 -5.95 -21.62
N MET A 407 -11.83 -5.76 -22.08
CA MET A 407 -12.98 -6.52 -21.60
C MET A 407 -12.89 -8.00 -22.00
N THR A 408 -12.47 -8.32 -23.23
CA THR A 408 -12.21 -9.70 -23.65
C THR A 408 -11.11 -10.34 -22.79
N ALA A 409 -9.98 -9.65 -22.59
CA ALA A 409 -8.89 -10.17 -21.75
C ALA A 409 -9.33 -10.41 -20.30
N ALA A 410 -10.16 -9.51 -19.74
CA ALA A 410 -10.73 -9.69 -18.41
C ALA A 410 -11.68 -10.89 -18.33
N LEU A 411 -12.50 -11.12 -19.36
CA LEU A 411 -13.38 -12.28 -19.45
C LEU A 411 -12.61 -13.59 -19.63
N ASP A 412 -11.52 -13.59 -20.40
CA ASP A 412 -10.65 -14.75 -20.60
C ASP A 412 -9.93 -15.17 -19.30
N ILE A 413 -9.67 -14.22 -18.38
CA ILE A 413 -9.12 -14.52 -17.05
C ILE A 413 -10.16 -15.19 -16.14
N LEU A 414 -11.46 -14.90 -16.36
CA LEU A 414 -12.56 -15.45 -15.56
C LEU A 414 -13.04 -16.81 -16.06
N ALA A 415 -12.75 -17.16 -17.32
CA ALA A 415 -13.08 -18.44 -17.96
C ALA A 415 -12.06 -19.53 -17.61
#